data_AF-M1ZRV1-F1
#
_entry.id   AF-M1ZRV1-F1
#
_cell.length_a   1.000
_cell.length_b   1.000
_cell.length_c   1.000
_cell.angle_alpha   90.00
_cell.angle_beta   90.00
_cell.angle_gamma   90.00
#
_symmetry.space_group_name_H-M   'P 1'
#
loop_
_entity.id
_entity.type
_entity.pdbx_description
1 polymer ?
#
loop_
_entity_poly.entity_id
_entity_poly.type
_entity_poly.pdbx_seq_one_letter_code
_entity_poly.pdbx_strand_id
1 'polypeptide(L)'
;MDNINFINRIKSMVGEKGINIKELNDETINILFKNGLLNNAYDIFLLKKEELYKIDGFTKEYVDELIKSINKTKNCSFEKFIYACSIPKVTEKEAIVIAHTFLNFTDLVIDINNNDCDRLKRIDGMSEEIVESIKRNKVLLVNLFMYVNPISIDEKNTNIKRYKF
;
A
#
# COMPACT_ATOMS: atom_id res chain seq x y z
N MET A 1 18.25 2.12 -10.31
CA MET A 1 17.04 1.50 -9.72
C MET A 1 16.46 0.63 -10.82
N ASP A 2 16.30 -0.67 -10.62
CA ASP A 2 15.81 -1.54 -11.70
C ASP A 2 14.37 -1.15 -12.04
N ASN A 3 14.12 -0.71 -13.27
CA ASN A 3 12.81 -0.25 -13.74
C ASN A 3 11.70 -1.29 -13.48
N ILE A 4 12.05 -2.58 -13.51
CA ILE A 4 11.13 -3.71 -13.24
C ILE A 4 10.65 -3.69 -11.78
N ASN A 5 11.56 -3.50 -10.82
CA ASN A 5 11.20 -3.49 -9.40
C ASN A 5 10.35 -2.26 -9.05
N PHE A 6 10.64 -1.13 -9.69
CA PHE A 6 9.85 0.09 -9.56
C PHE A 6 8.40 -0.08 -10.05
N ILE A 7 8.25 -0.57 -11.28
CA ILE A 7 6.93 -0.79 -11.90
C ILE A 7 6.14 -1.84 -11.10
N ASN A 8 6.76 -2.95 -10.70
CA ASN A 8 6.08 -3.99 -9.92
C ASN A 8 5.56 -3.46 -8.58
N ARG A 9 6.33 -2.59 -7.91
CA ARG A 9 5.89 -1.92 -6.69
C ARG A 9 4.64 -1.07 -6.91
N ILE A 10 4.61 -0.30 -7.99
CA ILE A 10 3.42 0.50 -8.34
C ILE A 10 2.23 -0.44 -8.60
N LYS A 11 2.41 -1.50 -9.38
CA LYS A 11 1.34 -2.46 -9.69
C LYS A 11 0.75 -3.09 -8.44
N SER A 12 1.59 -3.55 -7.51
CA SER A 12 1.13 -4.09 -6.23
C SER A 12 0.37 -3.05 -5.40
N MET A 13 0.85 -1.80 -5.40
CA MET A 13 0.21 -0.71 -4.68
C MET A 13 -1.20 -0.41 -5.22
N VAL A 14 -1.33 -0.22 -6.53
CA VAL A 14 -2.57 0.26 -7.16
C VAL A 14 -3.53 -0.84 -7.61
N GLY A 15 -3.08 -2.09 -7.67
CA GLY A 15 -3.89 -3.23 -8.07
C GLY A 15 -5.04 -3.54 -7.11
N GLU A 16 -5.89 -4.50 -7.50
CA GLU A 16 -7.11 -4.89 -6.77
C GLU A 16 -6.85 -5.28 -5.30
N LYS A 17 -5.76 -6.03 -5.07
CA LYS A 17 -5.31 -6.45 -3.74
C LYS A 17 -4.73 -5.30 -2.90
N GLY A 18 -4.24 -4.26 -3.56
CA GLY A 18 -3.80 -3.02 -2.93
C GLY A 18 -4.94 -2.02 -2.82
N ILE A 19 -4.64 -0.75 -3.09
CA ILE A 19 -5.60 0.35 -2.93
C ILE A 19 -6.62 0.45 -4.08
N ASN A 20 -6.49 -0.36 -5.12
CA ASN A 20 -7.49 -0.55 -6.19
C ASN A 20 -7.83 0.73 -7.00
N ILE A 21 -6.85 1.23 -7.75
CA ILE A 21 -7.02 2.30 -8.75
C ILE A 21 -7.03 1.64 -10.14
N LYS A 22 -8.23 1.40 -10.68
CA LYS A 22 -8.42 0.62 -11.91
C LYS A 22 -7.80 1.28 -13.14
N GLU A 23 -7.78 2.60 -13.17
CA GLU A 23 -7.26 3.39 -14.28
C GLU A 23 -5.74 3.25 -14.39
N LEU A 24 -5.03 2.98 -13.29
CA LEU A 24 -3.58 2.75 -13.28
C LEU A 24 -3.23 1.30 -13.64
N ASN A 25 -3.59 0.90 -14.86
CA ASN A 25 -3.16 -0.37 -15.45
C ASN A 25 -1.70 -0.30 -15.93
N ASP A 26 -1.16 -1.46 -16.36
CA ASP A 26 0.22 -1.59 -16.84
C ASP A 26 0.60 -0.57 -17.92
N GLU A 27 -0.30 -0.33 -18.87
CA GLU A 27 -0.09 0.62 -19.97
C GLU A 27 -0.01 2.05 -19.45
N THR A 28 -0.95 2.44 -18.61
CA THR A 28 -1.03 3.78 -18.01
C THR A 28 0.20 4.07 -17.16
N ILE A 29 0.62 3.13 -16.32
CA ILE A 29 1.84 3.27 -15.50
C ILE A 29 3.06 3.50 -16.39
N ASN A 30 3.19 2.74 -17.49
CA ASN A 30 4.29 2.90 -18.44
C ASN A 30 4.25 4.25 -19.16
N ILE A 31 3.07 4.73 -19.56
CA ILE A 31 2.90 6.06 -20.19
C ILE A 31 3.32 7.16 -19.21
N LEU A 32 2.82 7.13 -17.97
CA LEU A 32 3.14 8.12 -16.96
C LEU A 32 4.64 8.13 -16.60
N PHE A 33 5.25 6.95 -16.50
CA PHE A 33 6.69 6.82 -16.29
C PHE A 33 7.51 7.43 -17.44
N LYS A 34 7.17 7.10 -18.70
CA LYS A 34 7.86 7.65 -19.89
C LYS A 34 7.72 9.16 -20.02
N ASN A 35 6.62 9.73 -19.54
CA ASN A 35 6.39 11.18 -19.52
C ASN A 35 7.03 11.88 -18.30
N GLY A 36 7.78 11.15 -17.45
CA GLY A 36 8.45 11.73 -16.28
C GLY A 36 7.52 12.12 -15.14
N LEU A 37 6.25 11.69 -15.19
CA LEU A 37 5.23 11.99 -14.17
C LEU A 37 5.29 11.01 -12.98
N LEU A 38 6.00 9.89 -13.12
CA LEU A 38 6.26 8.94 -12.04
C LEU A 38 7.76 8.70 -11.89
N ASN A 39 8.38 9.37 -10.92
CA ASN A 39 9.79 9.18 -10.54
C ASN A 39 9.91 8.26 -9.32
N ASN A 40 8.89 8.26 -8.46
CA ASN A 40 8.71 7.32 -7.37
C ASN A 40 7.24 6.84 -7.31
N ALA A 41 6.96 5.81 -6.49
CA ALA A 41 5.62 5.20 -6.44
C ALA A 41 4.55 6.17 -5.91
N TYR A 42 4.94 7.10 -5.04
CA TYR A 42 4.02 8.01 -4.36
C TYR A 42 3.67 9.24 -5.22
N ASP A 43 4.37 9.47 -6.34
CA ASP A 43 4.03 10.53 -7.30
C ASP A 43 2.62 10.36 -7.88
N ILE A 44 2.07 9.14 -7.85
CA ILE A 44 0.67 8.86 -8.20
C ILE A 44 -0.30 9.79 -7.47
N PHE A 45 -0.04 10.09 -6.20
CA PHE A 45 -0.90 10.94 -5.38
C PHE A 45 -0.72 12.44 -5.65
N LEU A 46 0.27 12.80 -6.47
CA LEU A 46 0.63 14.17 -6.84
C LEU A 46 0.26 14.53 -8.29
N LEU A 47 -0.23 13.58 -9.08
CA LEU A 47 -0.62 13.79 -10.47
C LEU A 47 -1.67 14.90 -10.60
N LYS A 48 -1.46 15.78 -11.59
CA LYS A 48 -2.36 16.91 -11.86
C LYS A 48 -3.03 16.76 -13.21
N LYS A 49 -4.30 17.15 -13.28
CA LYS A 49 -5.12 17.05 -14.51
C LYS A 49 -4.46 17.79 -15.69
N GLU A 50 -3.88 18.95 -15.41
CA GLU A 50 -3.26 19.81 -16.42
C GLU A 50 -2.05 19.16 -17.10
N GLU A 51 -1.35 18.27 -16.40
CA GLU A 51 -0.22 17.50 -16.95
C GLU A 51 -0.72 16.28 -17.72
N LEU A 52 -1.74 15.60 -17.18
CA LEU A 52 -2.33 14.41 -17.78
C LEU A 52 -3.07 14.70 -19.09
N TYR A 53 -3.72 15.86 -19.23
CA TYR A 53 -4.39 16.26 -20.47
C TYR A 53 -3.44 16.50 -21.65
N LYS A 54 -2.13 16.61 -21.41
CA LYS A 54 -1.12 16.80 -22.46
C LYS A 54 -0.63 15.46 -23.03
N ILE A 55 -1.06 14.34 -22.47
CA ILE A 55 -0.64 13.01 -22.89
C ILE A 55 -1.51 12.55 -24.05
N ASP A 56 -0.89 12.27 -25.19
CA ASP A 56 -1.58 11.69 -26.34
C ASP A 56 -2.27 10.38 -25.96
N GLY A 57 -3.55 10.27 -26.30
CA GLY A 57 -4.38 9.10 -26.00
C GLY A 57 -5.17 9.18 -24.68
N PHE A 58 -4.90 10.17 -23.82
CA PHE A 58 -5.71 10.38 -22.61
C PHE A 58 -6.91 11.28 -22.95
N THR A 59 -8.12 10.72 -22.88
CA THR A 59 -9.35 11.52 -22.99
C THR A 59 -9.60 12.29 -21.69
N LYS A 60 -10.40 13.36 -21.79
CA LYS A 60 -10.74 14.17 -20.61
C LYS A 60 -11.47 13.34 -19.55
N GLU A 61 -12.41 12.50 -20.00
CA GLU A 61 -13.20 11.62 -19.15
C GLU A 61 -12.30 10.61 -18.41
N TYR A 62 -11.31 10.05 -19.12
CA TYR A 62 -10.36 9.11 -18.52
C TYR A 62 -9.51 9.77 -17.43
N VAL A 63 -8.96 10.97 -17.69
CA VAL A 63 -8.18 11.73 -16.70
C VAL A 63 -9.03 12.12 -15.49
N ASP A 64 -10.28 12.52 -15.72
CA ASP A 64 -11.22 12.85 -14.64
C ASP A 64 -11.51 11.63 -13.75
N GLU A 65 -11.74 10.45 -14.32
CA GLU A 65 -11.95 9.21 -13.56
C GLU A 65 -10.65 8.75 -12.86
N LEU A 66 -9.48 8.85 -13.50
CA LEU A 66 -8.20 8.52 -12.88
C LEU A 66 -7.96 9.34 -11.60
N ILE A 67 -8.10 10.66 -11.69
CA ILE A 67 -7.91 11.55 -10.53
C ILE A 67 -8.96 11.31 -9.46
N LYS A 68 -10.20 11.04 -9.84
CA LYS A 68 -11.28 10.69 -8.91
C LYS A 68 -10.97 9.38 -8.18
N SER A 69 -10.51 8.35 -8.87
CA SER A 69 -10.10 7.08 -8.28
C SER A 69 -8.93 7.24 -7.32
N ILE A 70 -7.86 7.97 -7.71
CA ILE A 70 -6.74 8.29 -6.81
C ILE A 70 -7.25 8.95 -5.52
N ASN A 71 -8.11 9.96 -5.63
CA ASN A 71 -8.67 10.64 -4.46
C ASN A 71 -9.55 9.72 -3.59
N LYS A 72 -10.29 8.79 -4.19
CA LYS A 72 -11.10 7.81 -3.46
C LYS A 72 -10.25 6.88 -2.61
N THR A 73 -9.04 6.53 -3.08
CA THR A 73 -8.13 5.64 -2.35
C THR A 73 -7.42 6.26 -1.16
N LYS A 74 -7.62 7.56 -0.91
CA LYS A 74 -7.14 8.23 0.31
C LYS A 74 -7.64 7.57 1.60
N ASN A 75 -8.69 6.75 1.53
CA ASN A 75 -9.06 5.83 2.60
C ASN A 75 -9.13 4.41 2.02
N CYS A 76 -8.50 3.44 2.70
CA CYS A 76 -8.58 2.03 2.33
C CYS A 76 -8.60 1.14 3.58
N SER A 77 -8.94 -0.14 3.42
CA SER A 77 -8.87 -1.07 4.55
C SER A 77 -7.41 -1.33 4.96
N PHE A 78 -7.20 -1.66 6.24
CA PHE A 78 -5.86 -1.76 6.81
C PHE A 78 -5.01 -2.86 6.14
N GLU A 79 -5.61 -3.99 5.78
CA GLU A 79 -4.93 -5.06 5.04
C GLU A 79 -4.49 -4.63 3.64
N LYS A 80 -5.33 -3.88 2.91
CA LYS A 80 -4.98 -3.33 1.59
C LYS A 80 -3.84 -2.33 1.69
N PHE A 81 -3.84 -1.50 2.73
CA PHE A 81 -2.76 -0.56 3.01
C PHE A 81 -1.43 -1.29 3.24
N ILE A 82 -1.39 -2.31 4.09
CA ILE A 82 -0.17 -3.08 4.38
C ILE A 82 0.35 -3.76 3.12
N TYR A 83 -0.53 -4.39 2.34
CA TYR A 83 -0.17 -5.02 1.07
C TYR A 83 0.40 -3.98 0.07
N ALA A 84 -0.25 -2.82 -0.05
CA ALA A 84 0.13 -1.77 -0.97
C ALA A 84 1.52 -1.16 -0.67
N CYS A 85 1.99 -1.24 0.58
CA CYS A 85 3.35 -0.83 0.94
C CYS A 85 4.45 -1.63 0.23
N SER A 86 4.11 -2.79 -0.37
CA SER A 86 5.02 -3.62 -1.16
C SER A 86 6.29 -4.02 -0.38
N ILE A 87 6.10 -4.41 0.88
CA ILE A 87 7.19 -4.90 1.73
C ILE A 87 7.59 -6.30 1.22
N PRO A 88 8.89 -6.56 0.97
CA PRO A 88 9.33 -7.89 0.53
C PRO A 88 8.84 -8.99 1.48
N LYS A 89 8.43 -10.13 0.94
CA LYS A 89 7.89 -11.29 1.70
C LYS A 89 6.53 -11.08 2.38
N VAL A 90 5.95 -9.87 2.35
CA VAL A 90 4.58 -9.64 2.82
C VAL A 90 3.64 -9.83 1.65
N THR A 91 2.91 -10.95 1.63
CA THR A 91 1.85 -11.18 0.66
C THR A 91 0.51 -10.68 1.20
N GLU A 92 -0.55 -10.83 0.40
CA GLU A 92 -1.92 -10.52 0.83
C GLU A 92 -2.31 -11.28 2.11
N LYS A 93 -1.85 -12.53 2.25
CA LYS A 93 -2.12 -13.35 3.43
C LYS A 93 -1.51 -12.72 4.68
N GLU A 94 -0.22 -12.38 4.64
CA GLU A 94 0.45 -11.75 5.78
C GLU A 94 -0.17 -10.38 6.09
N ALA A 95 -0.49 -9.58 5.07
CA ALA A 95 -1.13 -8.29 5.24
C ALA A 95 -2.48 -8.40 5.98
N ILE A 96 -3.32 -9.39 5.64
CA ILE A 96 -4.59 -9.66 6.33
C ILE A 96 -4.34 -10.01 7.79
N VAL A 97 -3.44 -10.96 8.08
CA VAL A 97 -3.22 -11.40 9.45
C VAL A 97 -2.60 -10.30 10.31
N ILE A 98 -1.67 -9.51 9.77
CA ILE A 98 -1.12 -8.34 10.44
C ILE A 98 -2.24 -7.34 10.73
N ALA A 99 -3.06 -6.98 9.74
CA ALA A 99 -4.14 -6.02 9.93
C ALA A 99 -5.09 -6.44 11.06
N HIS A 100 -5.49 -7.70 11.10
CA HIS A 100 -6.40 -8.23 12.13
C HIS A 100 -5.73 -8.46 13.49
N THR A 101 -4.40 -8.49 13.55
CA THR A 101 -3.65 -8.57 14.82
C THR A 101 -3.51 -7.19 15.47
N PHE A 102 -3.27 -6.16 14.65
CA PHE A 102 -2.99 -4.80 15.12
C PHE A 102 -4.19 -3.87 15.11
N LEU A 103 -5.18 -4.14 14.26
CA LEU A 103 -6.43 -3.39 14.07
C LEU A 103 -6.29 -1.96 13.57
N ASN A 104 -5.19 -1.29 13.88
CA ASN A 104 -4.92 0.07 13.43
C ASN A 104 -3.42 0.26 13.15
N PHE A 105 -3.13 1.30 12.37
CA PHE A 105 -1.77 1.62 11.95
C PHE A 105 -0.84 1.96 13.12
N THR A 106 -1.34 2.71 14.10
CA THR A 106 -0.55 3.16 15.25
C THR A 106 -0.01 1.98 16.06
N ASP A 107 -0.85 0.98 16.35
CA ASP A 107 -0.46 -0.21 17.09
C ASP A 107 0.62 -1.03 16.37
N LEU A 108 0.50 -1.15 15.05
CA LEU A 108 1.53 -1.80 14.22
C LEU A 108 2.86 -1.05 14.30
N VAL A 109 2.82 0.28 14.17
CA VAL A 109 4.03 1.12 14.21
C VAL A 109 4.69 1.09 15.59
N ILE A 110 3.91 1.03 16.68
CA ILE A 110 4.45 0.87 18.04
C ILE A 110 5.22 -0.45 18.15
N ASP A 111 4.64 -1.57 17.71
CA ASP A 111 5.29 -2.88 17.80
C ASP A 111 6.56 -2.99 16.93
N ILE A 112 6.53 -2.46 15.70
CA ILE A 112 7.70 -2.45 14.79
C ILE A 112 8.86 -1.60 15.35
N ASN A 113 8.56 -0.55 16.12
CA ASN A 113 9.59 0.31 16.71
C ASN A 113 10.09 -0.19 18.07
N ASN A 114 9.38 -1.12 18.70
CA ASN A 114 9.90 -1.84 19.86
C ASN A 114 10.97 -2.83 19.39
N ASN A 115 12.05 -2.99 20.17
CA ASN A 115 13.19 -3.83 19.77
C ASN A 115 12.80 -5.30 19.51
N ASP A 116 11.73 -5.80 20.13
CA ASP A 116 11.37 -7.22 20.07
C ASP A 116 10.25 -7.57 19.06
N CYS A 117 9.44 -6.61 18.60
CA CYS A 117 8.28 -6.87 17.73
C CYS A 117 7.44 -8.08 18.17
N ASP A 118 7.19 -8.19 19.49
CA ASP A 118 6.68 -9.40 20.12
C ASP A 118 5.31 -9.81 19.53
N ARG A 119 4.43 -8.83 19.24
CA ARG A 119 3.13 -9.13 18.64
C ARG A 119 3.28 -9.69 17.23
N LEU A 120 4.14 -9.11 16.40
CA LEU A 120 4.43 -9.63 15.06
C LEU A 120 4.98 -11.07 15.13
N LYS A 121 5.95 -11.34 16.00
CA LYS A 121 6.57 -12.67 16.16
C LYS A 121 5.60 -13.76 16.62
N ARG A 122 4.56 -13.40 17.38
CA ARG A 122 3.55 -14.34 17.88
C ARG A 122 2.44 -14.65 16.88
N ILE A 123 2.39 -13.96 15.74
CA ILE A 123 1.43 -14.29 14.68
C ILE A 123 1.75 -15.69 14.16
N ASP A 124 0.75 -16.58 14.18
CA ASP A 124 0.92 -17.93 13.67
C ASP A 124 1.29 -17.92 12.17
N GLY A 125 2.32 -18.68 11.81
CA GLY A 125 2.89 -18.71 10.46
C GLY A 125 3.75 -17.49 10.08
N MET A 126 4.03 -16.56 11.00
CA MET A 126 4.96 -15.45 10.76
C MET A 126 6.40 -15.90 10.98
N SER A 127 7.21 -15.92 9.92
CA SER A 127 8.64 -16.27 10.02
C SER A 127 9.49 -15.07 10.43
N GLU A 128 10.64 -15.34 11.06
CA GLU A 128 11.62 -14.30 11.44
C GLU A 128 12.04 -13.45 10.23
N GLU A 129 12.13 -14.08 9.04
CA GLU A 129 12.46 -13.38 7.81
C GLU A 129 11.42 -12.34 7.39
N ILE A 130 10.14 -12.60 7.64
CA ILE A 130 9.06 -11.64 7.34
C ILE A 130 9.11 -10.49 8.34
N VAL A 131 9.28 -10.79 9.63
CA VAL A 131 9.41 -9.79 10.70
C VAL A 131 10.58 -8.84 10.41
N GLU A 132 11.75 -9.38 10.07
CA GLU A 132 12.91 -8.55 9.73
C GLU A 132 12.74 -7.76 8.43
N SER A 133 11.99 -8.31 7.46
CA SER A 133 11.63 -7.56 6.26
C SER A 133 10.75 -6.35 6.60
N ILE A 134 9.74 -6.52 7.46
CA ILE A 134 8.87 -5.44 7.91
C ILE A 134 9.69 -4.36 8.64
N LYS A 135 10.56 -4.77 9.59
CA LYS A 135 11.43 -3.85 10.35
C LYS A 135 12.33 -3.03 9.42
N ARG A 136 13.01 -3.68 8.49
CA ARG A 136 13.91 -3.03 7.52
C ARG A 136 13.19 -2.05 6.60
N ASN A 137 11.93 -2.34 6.27
CA ASN A 137 11.14 -1.58 5.31
C ASN A 137 10.05 -0.70 5.97
N LYS A 138 10.14 -0.44 7.28
CA LYS A 138 9.11 0.33 8.00
C LYS A 138 8.88 1.75 7.46
N VAL A 139 9.87 2.34 6.79
CA VAL A 139 9.71 3.65 6.12
C VAL A 139 8.67 3.61 5.00
N LEU A 140 8.44 2.45 4.37
CA LEU A 140 7.45 2.30 3.30
C LEU A 140 6.01 2.48 3.83
N LEU A 141 5.76 2.00 5.05
CA LEU A 141 4.50 2.19 5.78
C LEU A 141 4.26 3.67 6.04
N VAL A 142 5.27 4.37 6.58
CA VAL A 142 5.16 5.81 6.88
C VAL A 142 4.95 6.62 5.61
N ASN A 143 5.70 6.34 4.54
CA ASN A 143 5.57 7.06 3.28
C ASN A 143 4.19 6.90 2.66
N LEU A 144 3.60 5.69 2.68
CA LEU A 144 2.23 5.51 2.17
C LEU A 144 1.19 6.19 3.07
N PHE A 145 1.39 6.14 4.39
CA PHE A 145 0.50 6.77 5.37
C PHE A 145 0.35 8.29 5.16
N MET A 146 1.36 8.96 4.59
CA MET A 146 1.27 10.38 4.24
C MET A 146 0.20 10.69 3.18
N TYR A 147 -0.20 9.71 2.38
CA TYR A 147 -1.14 9.88 1.26
C TYR A 147 -2.43 9.08 1.41
N VAL A 148 -2.36 7.94 2.10
CA VAL A 148 -3.45 6.99 2.26
C VAL A 148 -3.68 6.71 3.73
N ASN A 149 -4.91 6.93 4.17
CA ASN A 149 -5.37 6.65 5.52
C ASN A 149 -5.92 5.21 5.64
N PRO A 150 -5.24 4.29 6.32
CA PRO A 150 -5.79 2.97 6.63
C PRO A 150 -6.90 3.07 7.66
N ILE A 151 -8.08 2.56 7.32
CA ILE A 151 -9.24 2.50 8.20
C ILE A 151 -9.02 1.41 9.25
N SER A 152 -9.17 1.76 10.53
CA SER A 152 -9.09 0.81 11.64
C SER A 152 -10.18 -0.27 11.56
N ILE A 153 -9.84 -1.48 11.99
CA ILE A 153 -10.77 -2.62 12.07
C ILE A 153 -11.49 -2.59 13.42
N ASP A 154 -12.82 -2.67 13.42
CA ASP A 154 -13.62 -2.85 14.64
C ASP A 154 -13.35 -4.23 15.25
N GLU A 155 -13.06 -4.28 16.55
CA GLU A 155 -12.77 -5.50 17.31
C GLU A 155 -13.89 -6.56 17.19
N LYS A 156 -15.15 -6.13 16.98
CA LYS A 156 -16.27 -7.05 16.83
C LYS A 156 -16.24 -7.86 15.53
N ASN A 157 -15.46 -7.42 14.54
CA ASN A 157 -15.36 -8.06 13.23
C ASN A 157 -14.18 -9.04 13.12
N THR A 158 -13.40 -9.26 14.19
CA THR A 158 -12.26 -10.19 14.16
C THR A 158 -12.66 -11.60 14.57
N ASN A 159 -12.68 -12.54 13.63
CA ASN A 159 -12.84 -13.99 13.88
C ASN A 159 -11.53 -14.69 14.30
N ILE A 160 -10.48 -13.93 14.62
CA ILE A 160 -9.15 -14.48 14.96
C ILE A 160 -9.03 -14.57 16.48
N LYS A 161 -8.65 -15.75 17.00
CA LYS A 161 -8.33 -15.93 18.42
C LYS A 161 -7.20 -14.96 18.80
N ARG A 162 -7.52 -13.94 19.60
CA ARG A 162 -6.51 -13.10 20.24
C ARG A 162 -5.68 -13.96 21.20
N TYR A 163 -4.36 -13.87 21.11
CA TYR A 163 -3.53 -14.09 22.30
C TYR A 163 -3.88 -12.96 23.28
N LYS A 164 -4.53 -13.31 24.39
CA LYS A 164 -4.69 -12.38 25.51
C LYS A 164 -3.31 -12.19 26.12
N PHE A 165 -2.85 -10.95 26.18
CA PHE A 165 -1.67 -10.54 26.94
C PHE A 165 -2.05 -10.36 28.41
#